data_AF-A0A7V2X724-F1
#
_entry.id   AF-A0A7V2X724-F1
#
_cell.length_a   1.000
_cell.length_b   1.000
_cell.length_c   1.000
_cell.angle_alpha   90.00
_cell.angle_beta   90.00
_cell.angle_gamma   90.00
#
_symmetry.space_group_name_H-M   'P 1'
#
loop_
_entity.id
_entity.type
_entity.pdbx_description
1 polymer ?
#
loop_
_entity_poly.entity_id
_entity_poly.type
_entity_poly.pdbx_seq_one_letter_code
_entity_poly.pdbx_strand_id
1 'polypeptide(L)'
;MPDDAPEEVKQRAKTFVAYRLPGDNPMAPARLVLKTPNLRIEKGAEGEWDVIRPGLISVARTINSSTTMKGNVDQIIPLFVQGALPRWFGIIFLLTLLSAAMSTLSGQMHTIGAALGRDLFEQFRPGNSVLLTRIGICVGLIVSLGMGYAVGGNVIAVATAAFFGICASTFMPVYLLGLYWKRPNARAAIASMVAGFITNVFWMAFVNAKTAASVGICAKIFGKPYLSSPSWSATWNVVDPLVVGIPAAFIVLVVWALIDRPMDRKHADYCFNRAAQA
;
A
#
# COMPACT_ATOMS: atom_id res chain seq x y z
N MET A 1 21.48 -16.77 -28.33
CA MET A 1 22.71 -16.18 -27.74
C MET A 1 23.74 -16.16 -28.86
N PRO A 2 24.52 -15.10 -29.04
CA PRO A 2 25.55 -15.06 -30.07
C PRO A 2 26.53 -16.23 -29.87
N ASP A 3 26.89 -16.92 -30.94
CA ASP A 3 27.73 -18.14 -30.87
C ASP A 3 29.16 -17.84 -30.39
N ASP A 4 29.59 -16.59 -30.56
CA ASP A 4 30.88 -15.99 -30.20
C ASP A 4 30.98 -15.53 -28.73
N ALA A 5 29.93 -15.70 -27.92
CA ALA A 5 29.95 -15.27 -26.52
C ALA A 5 30.93 -16.09 -25.65
N PRO A 6 31.62 -15.48 -24.65
CA PRO A 6 32.50 -16.21 -23.73
C PRO A 6 31.75 -17.29 -22.94
N GLU A 7 32.42 -18.42 -22.66
CA GLU A 7 31.81 -19.58 -21.99
C GLU A 7 31.23 -19.26 -20.60
N GLU A 8 31.84 -18.36 -19.84
CA GLU A 8 31.28 -17.90 -18.55
C GLU A 8 29.92 -17.19 -18.74
N VAL A 9 29.77 -16.42 -19.83
CA VAL A 9 28.52 -15.74 -20.15
C VAL A 9 27.48 -16.77 -20.58
N LYS A 10 27.86 -17.77 -21.39
CA LYS A 10 26.98 -18.87 -21.80
C LYS A 10 26.45 -19.66 -20.60
N GLN A 11 27.28 -19.90 -19.59
CA GLN A 11 26.88 -20.58 -18.36
C GLN A 11 25.91 -19.78 -17.47
N ARG A 12 25.97 -18.44 -17.50
CA ARG A 12 25.06 -17.57 -16.74
C ARG A 12 23.84 -17.12 -17.54
N ALA A 13 23.82 -17.35 -18.84
CA ALA A 13 22.77 -16.89 -19.72
C ALA A 13 21.44 -17.59 -19.42
N LYS A 14 20.42 -16.78 -19.15
CA LYS A 14 19.05 -17.26 -18.97
C LYS A 14 18.44 -17.51 -20.34
N THR A 15 17.93 -18.72 -20.55
CA THR A 15 17.25 -19.08 -21.79
C THR A 15 15.79 -18.63 -21.74
N PHE A 16 15.30 -18.02 -22.81
CA PHE A 16 13.91 -17.61 -22.96
C PHE A 16 13.25 -18.32 -24.14
N VAL A 17 11.96 -18.58 -24.03
CA VAL A 17 11.09 -19.04 -25.11
C VAL A 17 10.33 -17.82 -25.63
N ALA A 18 10.43 -17.55 -26.92
CA ALA A 18 9.66 -16.51 -27.58
C ALA A 18 8.29 -17.06 -28.01
N TYR A 19 7.21 -16.30 -27.80
CA TYR A 19 5.86 -16.70 -28.17
C TYR A 19 5.02 -15.49 -28.62
N ARG A 20 3.94 -15.78 -29.36
CA ARG A 20 2.90 -14.82 -29.77
C ARG A 20 1.54 -15.35 -29.35
N LEU A 21 0.65 -14.46 -28.94
CA LEU A 21 -0.73 -14.81 -28.63
C LEU A 21 -1.60 -14.73 -29.90
N PRO A 22 -2.73 -15.47 -29.94
CA PRO A 22 -3.72 -15.31 -31.00
C PRO A 22 -4.16 -13.84 -31.08
N GLY A 23 -4.02 -13.23 -32.27
CA GLY A 23 -4.36 -11.83 -32.50
C GLY A 23 -3.25 -10.80 -32.23
N ASP A 24 -2.02 -11.24 -31.88
CA ASP A 24 -0.88 -10.32 -31.78
C ASP A 24 -0.55 -9.71 -33.16
N ASN A 25 -0.23 -8.41 -33.17
CA ASN A 25 0.20 -7.70 -34.39
C ASN A 25 1.48 -8.38 -34.95
N PRO A 26 1.50 -8.76 -36.25
CA PRO A 26 2.64 -9.46 -36.85
C PRO A 26 3.96 -8.66 -36.82
N MET A 27 3.90 -7.32 -36.72
CA MET A 27 5.08 -6.45 -36.56
C MET A 27 5.47 -6.20 -35.10
N ALA A 28 4.67 -6.62 -34.12
CA ALA A 28 5.03 -6.44 -32.72
C ALA A 28 6.17 -7.39 -32.31
N PRO A 29 7.06 -6.94 -31.39
CA PRO A 29 8.12 -7.80 -30.86
C PRO A 29 7.53 -9.01 -30.13
N ALA A 30 8.19 -10.16 -30.26
CA ALA A 30 7.73 -11.40 -29.63
C ALA A 30 7.78 -11.30 -28.10
N ARG A 31 6.82 -11.93 -27.43
CA ARG A 31 6.79 -12.02 -25.97
C ARG A 31 7.79 -13.07 -25.51
N LEU A 32 8.40 -12.88 -24.35
CA LEU A 32 9.44 -13.78 -23.83
C LEU A 32 8.97 -14.40 -22.52
N VAL A 33 9.11 -15.72 -22.39
CA VAL A 33 8.96 -16.44 -21.12
C VAL A 33 10.26 -17.15 -20.76
N LEU A 34 10.65 -17.11 -19.49
CA LEU A 34 11.87 -17.78 -19.04
C LEU A 34 11.72 -19.30 -19.15
N LYS A 35 12.66 -19.96 -19.84
CA LYS A 35 12.73 -21.42 -19.91
C LYS A 35 13.22 -21.95 -18.57
N THR A 36 12.31 -22.51 -17.77
CA THR A 36 12.64 -23.22 -16.53
C THR A 36 12.60 -24.73 -16.76
N PRO A 37 13.22 -25.57 -15.90
CA PRO A 37 13.17 -27.03 -16.04
C PRO A 37 11.75 -27.61 -16.05
N ASN A 38 10.79 -26.90 -15.44
CA ASN A 38 9.39 -27.32 -15.34
C ASN A 38 8.49 -26.70 -16.43
N LEU A 39 9.02 -25.90 -17.34
CA LEU A 39 8.24 -25.33 -18.44
C LEU A 39 7.95 -26.43 -19.48
N ARG A 40 6.66 -26.73 -19.68
CA ARG A 40 6.19 -27.68 -20.69
C ARG A 40 5.56 -26.94 -21.86
N ILE A 41 5.87 -27.36 -23.08
CA ILE A 41 5.25 -26.86 -24.31
C ILE A 41 4.51 -28.05 -24.92
N GLU A 42 3.18 -28.02 -24.87
CA GLU A 42 2.32 -29.00 -25.52
C GLU A 42 2.05 -28.50 -26.93
N LYS A 43 2.59 -29.21 -27.92
CA LYS A 43 2.37 -28.85 -29.32
C LYS A 43 0.92 -29.13 -29.69
N GLY A 44 0.25 -28.15 -30.29
CA GLY A 44 -1.10 -28.31 -30.80
C GLY A 44 -1.14 -29.30 -31.97
N ALA A 45 -2.33 -29.82 -32.27
CA ALA A 45 -2.56 -30.51 -33.54
C ALA A 45 -2.36 -29.56 -34.73
N GLU A 46 -2.28 -30.08 -35.95
CA GLU A 46 -2.00 -29.27 -37.15
C GLU A 46 -3.04 -28.14 -37.31
N GLY A 47 -2.59 -26.88 -37.16
CA GLY A 47 -3.45 -25.69 -37.19
C GLY A 47 -3.93 -25.17 -35.82
N GLU A 48 -3.66 -25.89 -34.72
CA GLU A 48 -3.92 -25.42 -33.35
C GLU A 48 -2.70 -24.73 -32.73
N TRP A 49 -2.95 -23.84 -31.77
CA TRP A 49 -1.91 -23.10 -31.06
C TRP A 49 -1.21 -23.98 -30.02
N ASP A 50 0.12 -23.92 -29.96
CA ASP A 50 0.90 -24.55 -28.89
C ASP A 50 0.52 -23.98 -27.52
N VAL A 51 0.37 -24.87 -26.52
CA VAL A 51 0.05 -24.50 -25.14
C VAL A 51 1.33 -24.50 -24.31
N ILE A 52 1.71 -23.32 -23.83
CA ILE A 52 2.85 -23.14 -22.92
C ILE A 52 2.36 -23.25 -21.48
N ARG A 53 2.79 -24.28 -20.74
CA ARG A 53 2.56 -24.45 -19.29
C ARG A 53 3.83 -24.07 -18.51
N PRO A 54 3.98 -22.81 -18.07
CA PRO A 54 5.11 -22.41 -17.26
C PRO A 54 5.03 -23.04 -15.86
N GLY A 55 6.17 -23.48 -15.31
CA GLY A 55 6.27 -23.82 -13.89
C GLY A 55 6.08 -22.59 -13.00
N LEU A 56 5.72 -22.78 -11.71
CA LEU A 56 5.49 -21.67 -10.75
C LEU A 56 6.65 -20.66 -10.71
N ILE A 57 7.89 -21.14 -10.83
CA ILE A 57 9.10 -20.29 -10.81
C ILE A 57 9.21 -19.41 -12.06
N SER A 58 8.81 -19.90 -13.24
CA SER A 58 8.74 -19.06 -14.46
C SER A 58 7.66 -18.01 -14.35
N VAL A 59 6.48 -18.34 -13.83
CA VAL A 59 5.39 -17.38 -13.61
C VAL A 59 5.82 -16.25 -12.67
N ALA A 60 6.59 -16.57 -11.62
CA ALA A 60 7.10 -15.59 -10.67
C ALA A 60 8.18 -14.65 -11.24
N ARG A 61 8.82 -14.98 -12.38
CA ARG A 61 9.99 -14.26 -12.92
C ARG A 61 9.75 -13.59 -14.28
N THR A 62 8.68 -13.92 -15.01
CA THR A 62 8.22 -13.11 -16.15
C THR A 62 7.53 -11.86 -15.63
N ILE A 63 8.33 -10.83 -15.35
CA ILE A 63 7.83 -9.49 -15.04
C ILE A 63 7.64 -8.78 -16.37
N ASN A 64 6.40 -8.79 -16.87
CA ASN A 64 5.95 -7.82 -17.84
C ASN A 64 4.66 -7.18 -17.32
N SER A 65 4.41 -5.91 -17.64
CA SER A 65 3.33 -5.08 -17.09
C SER A 65 1.91 -5.62 -17.32
N SER A 66 1.76 -6.69 -18.12
CA SER A 66 0.49 -7.36 -18.44
C SER A 66 0.35 -8.76 -17.84
N THR A 67 1.31 -9.25 -17.06
CA THR A 67 1.26 -10.59 -16.45
C THR A 67 0.71 -10.46 -15.04
N THR A 68 -0.60 -10.53 -14.89
CA THR A 68 -1.26 -10.67 -13.59
C THR A 68 -0.74 -11.96 -12.96
N MET A 69 0.04 -11.87 -11.88
CA MET A 69 0.34 -13.05 -11.07
C MET A 69 -1.00 -13.64 -10.63
N LYS A 70 -1.40 -14.78 -11.21
CA LYS A 70 -2.45 -15.62 -10.63
C LYS A 70 -1.81 -16.26 -9.38
N GLY A 71 -1.97 -15.62 -8.24
CA GLY A 71 -1.40 -16.07 -6.97
C GLY A 71 -1.44 -14.99 -5.90
N ASN A 72 -1.32 -15.39 -4.63
CA ASN A 72 -1.22 -14.45 -3.52
C ASN A 72 0.23 -13.92 -3.43
N VAL A 73 0.43 -12.64 -3.73
CA VAL A 73 1.73 -11.96 -3.68
C VAL A 73 2.33 -12.02 -2.27
N ASP A 74 1.49 -12.10 -1.23
CA ASP A 74 1.92 -12.21 0.16
C ASP A 74 2.68 -13.52 0.45
N GLN A 75 2.52 -14.54 -0.41
CA GLN A 75 3.16 -15.85 -0.26
C GLN A 75 4.54 -15.95 -0.93
N ILE A 76 5.01 -14.91 -1.64
CA ILE A 76 6.29 -14.97 -2.36
C ILE A 76 7.45 -15.30 -1.42
N ILE A 77 7.54 -14.61 -0.28
CA ILE A 77 8.62 -14.84 0.69
C ILE A 77 8.50 -16.23 1.34
N PRO A 78 7.34 -16.65 1.90
CA PRO A 78 7.18 -18.00 2.43
C PRO A 78 7.53 -19.11 1.43
N LEU A 79 7.05 -19.00 0.19
CA LEU A 79 7.31 -19.99 -0.86
C LEU A 79 8.79 -20.03 -1.25
N PHE A 80 9.45 -18.87 -1.30
CA PHE A 80 10.88 -18.80 -1.55
C PHE A 80 11.68 -19.49 -0.44
N VAL A 81 11.37 -19.20 0.83
CA VAL A 81 12.07 -19.83 1.97
C VAL A 81 11.88 -21.34 1.98
N GLN A 82 10.66 -21.83 1.72
CA GLN A 82 10.37 -23.26 1.70
C GLN A 82 10.96 -23.98 0.49
N GLY A 83 11.02 -23.32 -0.67
CA GLY A 83 11.45 -23.93 -1.93
C GLY A 83 12.94 -23.78 -2.25
N ALA A 84 13.62 -22.76 -1.70
CA ALA A 84 14.99 -22.42 -2.06
C ALA A 84 16.01 -22.56 -0.92
N LEU A 85 15.57 -22.69 0.35
CA LEU A 85 16.46 -22.72 1.51
C LEU A 85 16.36 -24.04 2.30
N PRO A 86 17.40 -24.41 3.07
CA PRO A 86 17.37 -25.59 3.93
C PRO A 86 16.27 -25.53 5.00
N ARG A 87 15.74 -26.69 5.39
CA ARG A 87 14.64 -26.80 6.36
C ARG A 87 14.92 -26.13 7.70
N TRP A 88 16.15 -26.21 8.20
CA TRP A 88 16.54 -25.56 9.47
C TRP A 88 16.38 -24.04 9.40
N PHE A 89 16.68 -23.43 8.25
CA PHE A 89 16.54 -21.99 8.05
C PHE A 89 15.06 -21.60 8.08
N GLY A 90 14.17 -22.39 7.47
CA GLY A 90 12.73 -22.13 7.51
C GLY A 90 12.16 -22.08 8.92
N ILE A 91 12.66 -22.92 9.84
CA ILE A 91 12.24 -22.93 11.25
C ILE A 91 12.70 -21.66 11.96
N ILE A 92 13.97 -21.29 11.82
CA ILE A 92 14.52 -20.06 12.41
C ILE A 92 13.78 -18.84 11.84
N PHE A 93 13.59 -18.79 10.52
CA PHE A 93 12.87 -17.71 9.85
C PHE A 93 11.46 -17.54 10.40
N LEU A 94 10.70 -18.62 10.58
CA LEU A 94 9.35 -18.56 11.14
C LEU A 94 9.35 -18.06 12.59
N LEU A 95 10.30 -18.52 13.41
CA LEU A 95 10.43 -18.07 14.80
C LEU A 95 10.76 -16.57 14.87
N THR A 96 11.70 -16.10 14.05
CA THR A 96 12.05 -14.68 13.97
C THR A 96 10.87 -13.84 13.47
N LEU A 97 10.17 -14.31 12.44
CA LEU A 97 8.98 -13.63 11.90
C LEU A 97 7.88 -13.50 12.96
N LEU A 98 7.60 -14.57 13.71
CA LEU A 98 6.60 -14.55 14.77
C LEU A 98 7.02 -13.60 15.92
N SER A 99 8.30 -13.60 16.30
CA SER A 99 8.84 -12.70 17.31
C SER A 99 8.70 -11.22 16.89
N ALA A 100 9.06 -10.89 15.65
CA ALA A 100 8.92 -9.54 15.10
C ALA A 100 7.45 -9.09 14.98
N ALA A 101 6.55 -10.02 14.62
CA ALA A 101 5.12 -9.74 14.59
C ALA A 101 4.59 -9.44 16.01
N MET A 102 4.97 -10.22 17.02
CA MET A 102 4.53 -10.02 18.40
C MET A 102 5.02 -8.70 19.00
N SER A 103 6.26 -8.28 18.72
CA SER A 103 6.77 -6.98 19.21
C SER A 103 6.01 -5.80 18.60
N THR A 104 5.68 -5.88 17.31
CA THR A 104 4.89 -4.85 16.60
C THR A 104 3.44 -4.84 17.08
N LEU A 105 2.81 -6.01 17.17
CA LEU A 105 1.42 -6.16 17.62
C LEU A 105 1.25 -5.63 19.04
N SER A 106 2.16 -5.94 19.96
CA SER A 106 2.09 -5.44 21.34
C SER A 106 2.07 -3.91 21.39
N GLY A 107 2.98 -3.25 20.65
CA GLY A 107 3.04 -1.80 20.59
C GLY A 107 1.81 -1.16 19.94
N GLN A 108 1.33 -1.73 18.83
CA GLN A 108 0.13 -1.24 18.14
C GLN A 108 -1.13 -1.40 19.01
N MET A 109 -1.30 -2.57 19.63
CA MET A 109 -2.43 -2.82 20.52
C MET A 109 -2.42 -1.90 21.73
N HIS A 110 -1.24 -1.66 22.32
CA HIS A 110 -1.10 -0.69 23.40
C HIS A 110 -1.48 0.73 22.96
N THR A 111 -1.03 1.15 21.78
CA THR A 111 -1.34 2.47 21.21
C THR A 111 -2.84 2.63 20.96
N ILE A 112 -3.51 1.62 20.39
CA ILE A 112 -4.97 1.60 20.19
C ILE A 112 -5.70 1.71 21.54
N GLY A 113 -5.25 0.93 22.53
CA GLY A 113 -5.82 0.96 23.88
C GLY A 113 -5.68 2.33 24.55
N ALA A 114 -4.51 2.96 24.45
CA ALA A 114 -4.24 4.27 25.01
C ALA A 114 -5.07 5.36 24.32
N ALA A 115 -5.17 5.31 22.98
CA ALA A 115 -5.98 6.26 22.21
C ALA A 115 -7.47 6.15 22.56
N LEU A 116 -8.02 4.93 22.65
CA LEU A 116 -9.40 4.74 23.06
C LEU A 116 -9.60 5.18 24.52
N GLY A 117 -8.76 4.70 25.43
CA GLY A 117 -8.91 4.90 26.87
C GLY A 117 -8.69 6.34 27.31
N ARG A 118 -7.53 6.93 26.96
CA ARG A 118 -7.13 8.27 27.41
C ARG A 118 -7.62 9.38 26.48
N ASP A 119 -7.43 9.22 25.16
CA ASP A 119 -7.73 10.33 24.24
C ASP A 119 -9.23 10.46 23.96
N LEU A 120 -9.95 9.34 23.94
CA LEU A 120 -11.40 9.32 23.70
C LEU A 120 -12.20 9.30 25.01
N PHE A 121 -12.10 8.24 25.80
CA PHE A 121 -13.01 8.02 26.94
C PHE A 121 -12.74 8.95 28.12
N GLU A 122 -11.48 9.18 28.49
CA GLU A 122 -11.12 10.02 29.64
C GLU A 122 -11.52 11.49 29.44
N GLN A 123 -11.64 11.97 28.19
CA GLN A 123 -12.21 13.29 27.89
C GLN A 123 -13.70 13.42 28.23
N PHE A 124 -14.47 12.33 28.15
CA PHE A 124 -15.91 12.35 28.44
C PHE A 124 -16.23 11.96 29.89
N ARG A 125 -15.45 11.05 30.48
CA ARG A 125 -15.63 10.61 31.86
C ARG A 125 -14.28 10.35 32.52
N PRO A 126 -13.85 11.22 33.46
CA PRO A 126 -12.64 10.96 34.23
C PRO A 126 -12.84 9.68 35.05
N GLY A 127 -11.88 8.76 34.95
CA GLY A 127 -11.95 7.42 35.54
C GLY A 127 -10.58 6.78 35.66
N ASN A 128 -10.52 5.49 36.00
CA ASN A 128 -9.25 4.77 36.07
C ASN A 128 -8.70 4.55 34.64
N SER A 129 -7.77 5.42 34.23
CA SER A 129 -7.17 5.44 32.89
C SER A 129 -6.53 4.11 32.48
N VAL A 130 -6.01 3.32 33.44
CA VAL A 130 -5.42 2.00 33.17
C VAL A 130 -6.49 0.98 32.83
N LEU A 131 -7.61 0.96 33.55
CA LEU A 131 -8.72 0.05 33.27
C LEU A 131 -9.32 0.33 31.89
N LEU A 132 -9.57 1.61 31.59
CA LEU A 132 -10.08 2.06 30.28
C LEU A 132 -9.13 1.68 29.14
N THR A 133 -7.83 1.86 29.33
CA THR A 133 -6.81 1.45 28.36
C THR A 133 -6.87 -0.06 28.10
N ARG A 134 -6.93 -0.89 29.15
CA ARG A 134 -7.03 -2.36 29.02
C ARG A 134 -8.30 -2.80 28.29
N ILE A 135 -9.43 -2.16 28.57
CA ILE A 135 -10.69 -2.42 27.85
C ILE A 135 -10.54 -2.03 26.38
N GLY A 136 -9.93 -0.88 26.09
CA GLY A 136 -9.61 -0.44 24.73
C GLY A 136 -8.74 -1.44 23.96
N ILE A 137 -7.73 -2.03 24.62
CA ILE A 137 -6.92 -3.11 24.03
C ILE A 137 -7.80 -4.31 23.66
N CYS A 138 -8.65 -4.79 24.57
CA CYS A 138 -9.52 -5.94 24.31
C CYS A 138 -10.49 -5.68 23.15
N VAL A 139 -11.14 -4.51 23.15
CA VAL A 139 -12.06 -4.12 22.06
C VAL A 139 -11.31 -4.01 20.74
N GLY A 140 -10.17 -3.31 20.72
CA GLY A 140 -9.33 -3.20 19.54
C GLY A 140 -8.86 -4.54 19.00
N LEU A 141 -8.57 -5.50 19.89
CA LEU A 141 -8.12 -6.84 19.50
C LEU A 141 -9.24 -7.61 18.81
N ILE A 142 -10.45 -7.59 19.39
CA ILE A 142 -11.62 -8.27 18.82
C ILE A 142 -11.95 -7.70 17.44
N VAL A 143 -11.96 -6.37 17.30
CA VAL A 143 -12.22 -5.71 16.01
C VAL A 143 -11.13 -6.05 14.99
N SER A 144 -9.86 -5.99 15.39
CA SER A 144 -8.73 -6.30 14.50
C SER A 144 -8.73 -7.75 14.03
N LEU A 145 -9.05 -8.70 14.93
CA LEU A 145 -9.22 -10.11 14.58
C LEU A 145 -10.38 -10.31 13.60
N GLY A 146 -11.54 -9.70 13.88
CA GLY A 146 -12.71 -9.77 13.00
C GLY A 146 -12.41 -9.25 11.59
N MET A 147 -11.75 -8.09 11.49
CA MET A 147 -11.31 -7.54 10.21
C MET A 147 -10.27 -8.43 9.53
N GLY A 148 -9.30 -8.97 10.28
CA GLY A 148 -8.27 -9.87 9.76
C GLY A 148 -8.85 -11.14 9.11
N TYR A 149 -9.89 -11.73 9.71
CA TYR A 149 -10.58 -12.89 9.13
C TYR A 149 -11.40 -12.56 7.88
N ALA A 150 -11.89 -11.33 7.75
CA ALA A 150 -12.68 -10.90 6.59
C ALA A 150 -11.82 -10.56 5.37
N VAL A 151 -10.52 -10.36 5.54
CA VAL A 151 -9.59 -9.92 4.50
C VAL A 151 -9.04 -11.11 3.72
N GLY A 152 -9.13 -11.05 2.38
CA GLY A 152 -8.55 -12.04 1.47
C GLY A 152 -7.03 -11.88 1.25
N GLY A 153 -6.44 -12.75 0.42
CA GLY A 153 -5.03 -12.64 0.05
C GLY A 153 -4.72 -11.42 -0.83
N ASN A 154 -3.45 -11.02 -0.89
CA ASN A 154 -2.92 -9.88 -1.66
C ASN A 154 -3.42 -8.51 -1.17
N VAL A 155 -3.82 -8.43 0.10
CA VAL A 155 -4.36 -7.20 0.70
C VAL A 155 -3.32 -6.47 1.54
N ILE A 156 -2.26 -7.14 2.02
CA ILE A 156 -1.27 -6.54 2.95
C ILE A 156 -0.70 -5.26 2.35
N ALA A 157 -0.11 -5.32 1.16
CA ALA A 157 0.50 -4.15 0.52
C ALA A 157 -0.52 -3.04 0.22
N VAL A 158 -1.74 -3.39 -0.18
CA VAL A 158 -2.80 -2.42 -0.51
C VAL A 158 -3.33 -1.73 0.74
N ALA A 159 -3.62 -2.48 1.80
CA ALA A 159 -4.11 -1.95 3.07
C ALA A 159 -3.05 -1.09 3.76
N THR A 160 -1.78 -1.52 3.76
CA THR A 160 -0.67 -0.72 4.30
C THR A 160 -0.51 0.59 3.54
N ALA A 161 -0.47 0.55 2.20
CA ALA A 161 -0.38 1.76 1.39
C ALA A 161 -1.57 2.69 1.60
N ALA A 162 -2.79 2.15 1.66
CA ALA A 162 -3.99 2.94 1.92
C ALA A 162 -3.96 3.63 3.29
N PHE A 163 -3.61 2.91 4.35
CA PHE A 163 -3.51 3.46 5.71
C PHE A 163 -2.49 4.60 5.78
N PHE A 164 -1.24 4.35 5.37
CA PHE A 164 -0.20 5.38 5.37
C PHE A 164 -0.53 6.54 4.43
N GLY A 165 -1.18 6.27 3.29
CA GLY A 165 -1.68 7.28 2.37
C GLY A 165 -2.65 8.27 3.03
N ILE A 166 -3.66 7.74 3.72
CA ILE A 166 -4.63 8.55 4.46
C ILE A 166 -3.93 9.34 5.57
N CYS A 167 -3.13 8.66 6.39
CA CYS A 167 -2.47 9.30 7.54
C CYS A 167 -1.52 10.42 7.10
N ALA A 168 -0.71 10.20 6.07
CA ALA A 168 0.20 11.21 5.56
C ALA A 168 -0.57 12.41 4.99
N SER A 169 -1.57 12.19 4.15
CA SER A 169 -2.38 13.29 3.59
C SER A 169 -3.14 14.07 4.65
N THR A 170 -3.58 13.41 5.73
CA THR A 170 -4.34 14.04 6.81
C THR A 170 -3.42 14.83 7.75
N PHE A 171 -2.35 14.22 8.25
CA PHE A 171 -1.60 14.77 9.39
C PHE A 171 -0.28 15.46 8.99
N MET A 172 0.37 15.01 7.91
CA MET A 172 1.72 15.49 7.56
C MET A 172 1.78 17.02 7.36
N PRO A 173 0.86 17.67 6.64
CA PRO A 173 0.93 19.12 6.45
C PRO A 173 0.85 19.91 7.76
N VAL A 174 -0.04 19.47 8.66
CA VAL A 174 -0.26 20.12 9.96
C VAL A 174 0.94 19.92 10.88
N TYR A 175 1.50 18.70 10.95
CA TYR A 175 2.71 18.47 11.74
C TYR A 175 3.90 19.27 11.23
N LEU A 176 4.11 19.28 9.91
CA LEU A 176 5.24 19.97 9.31
C LEU A 176 5.13 21.50 9.49
N LEU A 177 3.99 22.10 9.11
CA LEU A 177 3.82 23.55 9.26
C LEU A 177 3.62 23.97 10.72
N GLY A 178 3.03 23.12 11.57
CA GLY A 178 2.87 23.40 13.00
C GLY A 178 4.19 23.50 13.75
N LEU A 179 5.26 22.82 13.29
CA LEU A 179 6.59 22.91 13.88
C LEU A 179 7.38 24.15 13.44
N TYR A 180 7.16 24.65 12.22
CA TYR A 180 8.00 25.71 11.62
C TYR A 180 7.28 27.03 11.35
N TRP A 181 5.94 27.07 11.43
CA TRP A 181 5.15 28.24 11.09
C TRP A 181 4.19 28.60 12.23
N LYS A 182 4.40 29.77 12.85
CA LYS A 182 3.61 30.23 14.02
C LYS A 182 2.19 30.71 13.69
N ARG A 183 1.85 30.86 12.40
CA ARG A 183 0.60 31.51 11.97
C ARG A 183 -0.64 30.61 12.01
N PRO A 184 -0.61 29.35 11.53
CA PRO A 184 -1.80 28.52 11.42
C PRO A 184 -2.49 28.34 12.77
N ASN A 185 -3.81 28.55 12.80
CA ASN A 185 -4.64 28.31 13.98
C ASN A 185 -5.28 26.91 13.94
N ALA A 186 -6.00 26.54 15.00
CA ALA A 186 -6.65 25.22 15.09
C ALA A 186 -7.68 24.97 13.96
N ARG A 187 -8.36 26.02 13.47
CA ARG A 187 -9.36 25.89 12.38
C ARG A 187 -8.69 25.57 11.05
N ALA A 188 -7.57 26.24 10.74
CA ALA A 188 -6.76 25.95 9.56
C ALA A 188 -6.21 24.52 9.61
N ALA A 189 -5.74 24.07 10.77
CA ALA A 189 -5.29 22.69 10.97
C ALA A 189 -6.41 21.66 10.71
N ILE A 190 -7.60 21.87 11.28
CA ILE A 190 -8.74 20.97 11.07
C ILE A 190 -9.18 20.97 9.60
N ALA A 191 -9.28 22.14 8.96
CA ALA A 191 -9.63 22.25 7.55
C ALA A 191 -8.64 21.48 6.65
N SER A 192 -7.34 21.60 6.92
CA SER A 192 -6.30 20.83 6.24
C SER A 192 -6.44 19.33 6.45
N MET A 193 -6.66 18.87 7.69
CA MET A 193 -6.81 17.44 7.99
C MET A 193 -8.02 16.85 7.25
N VAL A 194 -9.16 17.54 7.31
CA VAL A 194 -10.39 17.12 6.62
C VAL A 194 -10.19 17.11 5.10
N ALA A 195 -9.58 18.15 4.53
CA ALA A 195 -9.31 18.21 3.09
C ALA A 195 -8.37 17.09 2.63
N GLY A 196 -7.31 16.80 3.38
CA GLY A 196 -6.37 15.73 3.08
C GLY A 196 -7.02 14.34 3.16
N PHE A 197 -7.79 14.10 4.22
CA PHE A 197 -8.56 12.86 4.39
C PHE A 197 -9.52 12.64 3.23
N ILE A 198 -10.38 13.64 2.94
CA ILE A 198 -11.39 13.55 1.89
C ILE A 198 -10.73 13.36 0.52
N THR A 199 -9.69 14.15 0.20
CA THR A 199 -9.00 14.06 -1.09
C THR A 199 -8.38 12.68 -1.29
N ASN A 200 -7.70 12.15 -0.27
CA ASN A 200 -7.06 10.84 -0.36
C ASN A 200 -8.08 9.71 -0.47
N VAL A 201 -9.13 9.72 0.36
CA VAL A 201 -10.21 8.72 0.31
C VAL A 201 -10.96 8.78 -1.02
N PHE A 202 -11.27 9.97 -1.51
CA PHE A 202 -11.89 10.17 -2.82
C PHE A 202 -11.02 9.59 -3.93
N TRP A 203 -9.72 9.90 -3.93
CA TRP A 203 -8.79 9.41 -4.94
C TRP A 203 -8.71 7.88 -4.95
N MET A 204 -8.64 7.25 -3.77
CA MET A 204 -8.62 5.78 -3.65
C MET A 204 -9.92 5.13 -4.08
N ALA A 205 -11.06 5.71 -3.72
CA ALA A 205 -12.38 5.10 -3.96
C ALA A 205 -12.84 5.25 -5.42
N PHE A 206 -12.38 6.30 -6.11
CA PHE A 206 -12.97 6.72 -7.39
C PHE A 206 -11.97 6.88 -8.53
N VAL A 207 -10.69 7.19 -8.28
CA VAL A 207 -9.74 7.57 -9.34
C VAL A 207 -8.70 6.49 -9.59
N ASN A 208 -8.03 6.00 -8.55
CA ASN A 208 -6.97 5.01 -8.68
C ASN A 208 -7.58 3.63 -8.95
N ALA A 209 -7.26 3.04 -10.11
CA ALA A 209 -7.88 1.82 -10.60
C ALA A 209 -7.63 0.62 -9.68
N LYS A 210 -6.45 0.51 -9.08
CA LYS A 210 -6.09 -0.63 -8.23
C LYS A 210 -6.89 -0.63 -6.93
N THR A 211 -7.00 0.53 -6.28
CA THR A 211 -7.73 0.67 -5.02
C THR A 211 -9.24 0.75 -5.24
N ALA A 212 -9.71 1.49 -6.26
CA ALA A 212 -11.13 1.66 -6.54
C ALA A 212 -11.79 0.33 -6.92
N ALA A 213 -11.10 -0.51 -7.71
CA ALA A 213 -11.57 -1.85 -8.04
C ALA A 213 -11.65 -2.76 -6.79
N SER A 214 -10.68 -2.67 -5.86
CA SER A 214 -10.74 -3.46 -4.62
C SER A 214 -11.84 -3.01 -3.66
N VAL A 215 -12.12 -1.71 -3.62
CA VAL A 215 -13.12 -1.11 -2.70
C VAL A 215 -14.54 -1.26 -3.27
N GLY A 216 -14.71 -1.25 -4.59
CA GLY A 216 -15.98 -1.56 -5.27
C GLY A 216 -17.07 -0.49 -5.14
N ILE A 217 -16.81 0.63 -4.46
CA ILE A 217 -17.77 1.73 -4.25
C ILE A 217 -18.10 2.43 -5.59
N CYS A 218 -17.10 2.72 -6.42
CA CYS A 218 -17.31 3.35 -7.73
C CYS A 218 -18.19 2.49 -8.65
N ALA A 219 -17.98 1.17 -8.63
CA ALA A 219 -18.78 0.23 -9.42
C ALA A 219 -20.26 0.23 -8.99
N LYS A 220 -20.53 0.30 -7.68
CA LYS A 220 -21.90 0.34 -7.14
C LYS A 220 -22.64 1.65 -7.44
N ILE A 221 -21.94 2.79 -7.42
CA ILE A 221 -22.55 4.11 -7.57
C ILE A 221 -22.68 4.51 -9.05
N PHE A 222 -21.63 4.28 -9.84
CA PHE A 222 -21.52 4.80 -11.21
C PHE A 222 -21.55 3.71 -12.30
N GLY A 223 -21.61 2.43 -11.93
CA GLY A 223 -21.55 1.32 -12.89
C GLY A 223 -20.21 1.18 -13.61
N LYS A 224 -19.18 1.93 -13.19
CA LYS A 224 -17.83 1.94 -13.77
C LYS A 224 -16.79 1.62 -12.68
N PRO A 225 -15.70 0.90 -13.02
CA PRO A 225 -14.69 0.50 -12.02
C PRO A 225 -13.90 1.68 -11.44
N TYR A 226 -13.80 2.78 -12.18
CA TYR A 226 -13.20 4.05 -11.77
C TYR A 226 -13.75 5.18 -12.65
N LEU A 227 -13.67 6.43 -12.17
CA LEU A 227 -14.16 7.63 -12.85
C LEU A 227 -13.17 8.21 -13.86
N SER A 228 -11.89 7.84 -13.78
CA SER A 228 -10.86 8.28 -14.73
C SER A 228 -11.12 7.67 -16.12
N SER A 229 -11.72 8.45 -17.02
CA SER A 229 -11.91 8.06 -18.42
C SER A 229 -10.58 8.15 -19.19
N PRO A 230 -10.29 7.22 -20.13
CA PRO A 230 -9.13 7.31 -21.02
C PRO A 230 -9.04 8.63 -21.81
N SER A 231 -10.17 9.33 -21.98
CA SER A 231 -10.25 10.63 -22.65
C SER A 231 -9.68 11.81 -21.85
N TRP A 232 -9.50 11.67 -20.54
CA TRP A 232 -8.98 12.74 -19.67
C TRP A 232 -7.48 12.55 -19.37
N SER A 233 -7.03 11.31 -19.16
CA SER A 233 -5.61 10.92 -19.13
C SER A 233 -5.48 9.42 -18.97
N ALA A 234 -4.54 8.81 -19.70
CA ALA A 234 -4.24 7.39 -19.57
C ALA A 234 -3.51 7.02 -18.27
N THR A 235 -2.92 7.98 -17.55
CA THR A 235 -2.04 7.72 -16.40
C THR A 235 -2.60 8.13 -15.04
N TRP A 236 -3.64 8.97 -14.96
CA TRP A 236 -4.19 9.41 -13.67
C TRP A 236 -4.77 8.26 -12.82
N ASN A 237 -5.16 7.16 -13.46
CA ASN A 237 -5.70 5.98 -12.79
C ASN A 237 -4.64 5.15 -12.02
N VAL A 238 -3.34 5.39 -12.24
CA VAL A 238 -2.25 4.73 -11.52
C VAL A 238 -1.52 5.66 -10.56
N VAL A 239 -1.87 6.95 -10.55
CA VAL A 239 -1.27 7.93 -9.64
C VAL A 239 -1.65 7.58 -8.20
N ASP A 240 -0.63 7.52 -7.35
CA ASP A 240 -0.79 7.26 -5.93
C ASP A 240 -1.60 8.41 -5.28
N PRO A 241 -2.62 8.10 -4.46
CA PRO A 241 -3.37 9.08 -3.68
C PRO A 241 -2.50 10.12 -2.95
N LEU A 242 -1.31 9.75 -2.48
CA LEU A 242 -0.38 10.64 -1.78
C LEU A 242 0.04 11.86 -2.62
N VAL A 243 0.21 11.65 -3.93
CA VAL A 243 0.68 12.69 -4.86
C VAL A 243 -0.34 13.83 -4.97
N VAL A 244 -1.61 13.54 -4.70
CA VAL A 244 -2.70 14.53 -4.77
C VAL A 244 -3.15 14.97 -3.39
N GLY A 245 -3.27 14.02 -2.45
CA GLY A 245 -3.76 14.27 -1.10
C GLY A 245 -2.87 15.20 -0.29
N ILE A 246 -1.54 15.00 -0.30
CA ILE A 246 -0.61 15.84 0.46
C ILE A 246 -0.61 17.30 -0.06
N PRO A 247 -0.43 17.56 -1.37
CA PRO A 247 -0.44 18.95 -1.86
C PRO A 247 -1.79 19.64 -1.63
N ALA A 248 -2.91 18.94 -1.83
CA ALA A 248 -4.23 19.51 -1.58
C ALA A 248 -4.39 19.95 -0.12
N ALA A 249 -4.01 19.09 0.83
CA ALA A 249 -4.05 19.43 2.25
C ALA A 249 -3.11 20.59 2.59
N PHE A 250 -1.90 20.62 2.03
CA PHE A 250 -0.94 21.70 2.24
C PHE A 250 -1.46 23.05 1.71
N ILE A 251 -2.06 23.06 0.52
CA ILE A 251 -2.69 24.25 -0.06
C ILE A 251 -3.81 24.74 0.84
N VAL A 252 -4.71 23.86 1.28
CA VAL A 252 -5.81 24.23 2.19
C VAL A 252 -5.27 24.82 3.49
N LEU A 253 -4.22 24.21 4.07
CA LEU A 253 -3.61 24.72 5.30
C LEU A 253 -3.07 26.13 5.12
N VAL A 254 -2.29 26.37 4.06
CA VAL A 254 -1.68 27.67 3.78
C VAL A 254 -2.75 28.71 3.48
N VAL A 255 -3.69 28.41 2.60
CA VAL A 255 -4.76 29.35 2.22
C VAL A 255 -5.61 29.71 3.44
N TRP A 256 -6.04 28.72 4.23
CA TRP A 256 -6.87 28.98 5.41
C TRP A 256 -6.11 29.73 6.50
N ALA A 257 -4.83 29.43 6.70
CA ALA A 257 -3.98 30.15 7.66
C ALA A 257 -3.71 31.61 7.23
N LEU A 258 -3.77 31.92 5.93
CA LEU A 258 -3.64 33.28 5.43
C LEU A 258 -4.94 34.07 5.55
N ILE A 259 -6.08 33.44 5.33
CA ILE A 259 -7.42 34.06 5.36
C ILE A 259 -7.91 34.27 6.81
N ASP A 260 -7.79 33.25 7.65
CA ASP A 260 -8.31 33.29 9.02
C ASP A 260 -7.39 34.09 9.96
N ARG A 261 -7.94 34.46 11.12
CA ARG A 261 -7.18 35.20 12.13
C ARG A 261 -6.02 34.35 12.66
N PRO A 262 -4.81 34.92 12.78
CA PRO A 262 -3.68 34.19 13.34
C PRO A 262 -3.95 33.79 14.79
N MET A 263 -3.24 32.76 15.25
CA MET A 263 -3.25 32.34 16.64
C MET A 263 -2.82 33.50 17.57
N ASP A 264 -3.33 33.51 18.80
CA ASP A 264 -2.91 34.49 19.80
C ASP A 264 -1.39 34.47 19.97
N ARG A 265 -0.76 35.65 19.96
CA ARG A 265 0.71 35.77 19.99
C ARG A 265 1.31 35.19 21.27
N LYS A 266 0.66 35.40 22.42
CA LYS A 266 1.14 34.86 23.70
C LYS A 266 1.13 33.34 23.69
N HIS A 267 0.05 32.75 23.16
CA HIS A 267 -0.05 31.30 23.02
C HIS A 267 0.96 30.74 22.02
N ALA A 268 1.12 31.39 20.86
CA ALA A 268 2.11 30.99 19.86
C ALA A 268 3.54 31.06 20.41
N ASP A 269 3.90 32.13 21.12
CA ASP A 269 5.24 32.25 21.70
C ASP A 269 5.46 31.26 22.84
N TYR A 270 4.44 30.94 23.65
CA TYR A 270 4.52 29.87 24.64
C TYR A 270 4.84 28.51 23.99
N CYS A 271 4.13 28.15 22.92
CA CYS A 271 4.32 26.88 22.22
C CYS A 271 5.70 26.77 21.57
N PHE A 272 6.18 27.83 20.91
CA PHE A 272 7.44 27.80 20.16
C PHE A 272 8.69 28.09 21.01
N ASN A 273 8.59 28.87 22.09
CA ASN A 273 9.76 29.19 22.91
C ASN A 273 10.12 28.07 23.90
N ARG A 274 9.16 27.25 24.34
CA ARG A 274 9.50 26.02 25.08
C ARG A 274 10.27 25.02 24.22
N ALA A 275 10.00 24.98 22.91
CA ALA A 275 10.75 24.13 21.98
C ALA A 275 12.21 24.61 21.77
N ALA A 276 12.56 25.84 22.17
CA ALA A 276 13.94 26.34 22.15
C ALA A 276 14.71 26.11 23.46
N GLN A 277 14.02 25.64 24.52
CA GLN A 277 14.59 25.40 25.86
C GLN A 277 14.65 23.92 26.24
N ALA A 278 14.15 23.02 25.39
CA ALA A 278 14.21 21.57 25.53
C ALA A 278 15.17 20.98 24.49
#